data_AF-A0A659SGD2-F1
#
_entry.id   AF-A0A659SGD2-F1
#
_cell.length_a   1.000
_cell.length_b   1.000
_cell.length_c   1.000
_cell.angle_alpha   90.00
_cell.angle_beta   90.00
_cell.angle_gamma   90.00
#
_symmetry.space_group_name_H-M   'P 1'
#
loop_
_entity.id
_entity.type
_entity.pdbx_description
1 polymer ?
#
loop_
_entity_poly.entity_id
_entity_poly.type
_entity_poly.pdbx_seq_one_letter_code
_entity_poly.pdbx_strand_id
1 'polypeptide(L)' 'MSKFLDRFRYFKQKGETFADGHGQLLETHRDWEDGYRQRWQHDKIVRSTHGGTCRCRGYTSPRPRDGAT' A
#
# COMPACT_ATOMS: atom_id res chain seq x y z
N MET A 1 -9.72 -14.60 -13.14
CA MET A 1 -10.48 -14.47 -14.40
C MET A 1 -9.53 -14.37 -15.59
N SER A 2 -9.92 -14.88 -16.76
CA SER A 2 -9.06 -14.88 -17.95
C SER A 2 -9.01 -13.50 -18.61
N LYS A 3 -7.84 -12.84 -18.56
CA LYS A 3 -7.61 -11.51 -19.16
C LYS A 3 -7.84 -11.46 -20.67
N PHE A 4 -7.87 -12.61 -21.34
CA PHE A 4 -8.17 -12.72 -22.76
C PHE A 4 -9.67 -12.54 -23.03
N LEU A 5 -10.52 -13.20 -22.25
CA LEU A 5 -11.98 -13.11 -22.41
C LEU A 5 -12.54 -11.74 -21.99
N ASP A 6 -11.89 -11.08 -21.04
CA ASP A 6 -12.28 -9.73 -20.59
C ASP A 6 -12.13 -8.67 -21.68
N ARG A 7 -11.23 -8.87 -22.67
CA ARG A 7 -11.07 -7.92 -23.80
C ARG A 7 -12.28 -7.89 -24.73
N PHE A 8 -13.05 -8.98 -24.84
CA PHE A 8 -14.27 -8.99 -25.64
C PHE A 8 -15.40 -8.17 -25.01
N ARG A 9 -15.28 -7.78 -23.72
CA ARG A 9 -16.26 -6.94 -23.01
C ARG A 9 -16.02 -5.43 -23.15
N TYR A 10 -15.16 -5.01 -24.09
CA TYR A 10 -14.73 -3.62 -24.25
C TYR A 10 -15.87 -2.60 -24.29
N PHE A 11 -16.95 -2.87 -25.03
CA PHE A 11 -18.10 -1.97 -25.11
C PHE A 11 -19.04 -2.01 -23.90
N LYS A 12 -19.02 -3.09 -23.11
CA LYS A 12 -19.80 -3.21 -21.88
C LYS A 12 -19.12 -2.60 -20.65
N GLN A 13 -17.80 -2.37 -20.68
CA GLN A 13 -17.03 -1.78 -19.57
C GLN A 13 -16.87 -0.25 -19.68
N LYS A 14 -17.45 0.38 -20.70
CA LYS A 14 -17.48 1.84 -20.84
C LYS A 14 -18.48 2.42 -19.85
N GLY A 15 -17.99 3.11 -18.82
CA GLY A 15 -18.81 3.86 -17.88
C GLY A 15 -19.18 5.24 -18.41
N GLU A 16 -19.74 6.07 -17.53
CA GLU A 16 -20.18 7.42 -17.83
C GLU A 16 -19.01 8.34 -18.24
N THR A 17 -19.30 9.28 -19.13
CA THR A 17 -18.38 10.36 -19.50
C THR A 17 -18.57 11.52 -18.54
N PHE A 18 -17.47 12.15 -18.13
CA PHE A 18 -17.50 13.33 -17.25
C PHE A 18 -16.76 14.50 -17.92
N ALA A 19 -17.01 15.72 -17.41
CA ALA A 19 -16.45 16.97 -17.93
C ALA A 19 -16.68 17.15 -19.44
N ASP A 20 -17.94 17.26 -19.88
CA ASP A 20 -18.35 17.49 -21.28
C ASP A 20 -17.68 16.57 -22.31
N GLY A 21 -17.39 15.32 -21.91
CA GLY A 21 -16.78 14.31 -22.76
C GLY A 21 -15.23 14.26 -22.72
N HIS A 22 -14.58 15.06 -21.87
CA HIS A 22 -13.12 15.02 -21.69
C HIS A 22 -12.63 13.81 -20.89
N GLY A 23 -13.48 13.26 -20.02
CA GLY A 23 -13.16 12.11 -19.19
C GLY A 23 -14.10 10.94 -19.43
N GLN A 24 -13.59 9.73 -19.26
CA GLN A 24 -14.40 8.51 -19.26
C GLN A 24 -14.08 7.68 -18.02
N LEU A 25 -15.12 7.30 -17.27
CA LEU A 25 -14.99 6.34 -16.19
C LEU A 25 -14.89 4.92 -16.79
N LEU A 26 -13.91 4.13 -16.35
CA LEU A 26 -13.75 2.74 -16.74
C LEU A 26 -13.86 1.83 -15.52
N GLU A 27 -14.88 0.99 -15.50
CA GLU A 27 -15.03 -0.08 -14.51
C GLU A 27 -14.34 -1.35 -15.02
N THR A 28 -13.01 -1.32 -14.99
CA THR A 28 -12.18 -2.46 -15.39
C THR A 28 -11.44 -3.06 -14.21
N HIS A 29 -11.01 -4.31 -14.37
CA HIS A 29 -10.36 -5.08 -13.31
C HIS A 29 -8.97 -4.50 -12.96
N ARG A 30 -8.74 -4.19 -11.67
CA ARG A 30 -7.50 -3.53 -11.18
C ARG A 30 -6.56 -4.46 -10.38
N ASP A 31 -6.66 -5.78 -10.56
CA ASP A 31 -5.81 -6.79 -9.88
C ASP A 31 -4.31 -6.52 -9.92
N TRP A 32 -3.82 -5.84 -10.96
CA TRP A 32 -2.39 -5.56 -11.09
C TRP A 32 -1.84 -4.76 -9.89
N GLU A 33 -2.70 -4.01 -9.20
CA GLU A 33 -2.35 -3.23 -8.03
C GLU A 33 -2.01 -4.10 -6.81
N ASP A 34 -2.52 -5.33 -6.76
CA ASP A 34 -2.20 -6.25 -5.68
C ASP A 34 -0.71 -6.60 -5.66
N GLY A 35 -0.01 -6.50 -6.79
CA GLY A 35 1.45 -6.65 -6.82
C GLY A 35 2.17 -5.64 -5.93
N TYR A 36 1.73 -4.38 -5.94
CA TYR A 36 2.28 -3.35 -5.05
C TYR A 36 1.76 -3.48 -3.61
N ARG A 37 0.50 -3.89 -3.42
CA ARG A 37 -0.05 -4.13 -2.07
C ARG A 37 0.70 -5.24 -1.35
N GLN A 38 0.96 -6.37 -2.03
CA GLN A 38 1.70 -7.49 -1.48
C GLN A 38 3.16 -7.15 -1.20
N ARG A 39 3.78 -6.28 -2.02
CA ARG A 39 5.15 -5.82 -1.77
C ARG A 39 5.28 -5.02 -0.47
N TRP A 40 4.25 -4.27 -0.09
CA TRP A 40 4.24 -3.48 1.14
C TRP A 40 3.95 -4.31 2.41
N GLN A 41 3.27 -5.45 2.25
CA GLN A 41 3.00 -6.37 3.35
C GLN A 41 4.31 -6.98 3.88
N HIS A 42 4.38 -7.15 5.20
CA HIS A 42 5.51 -7.73 5.90
C HIS A 42 5.02 -8.50 7.13
N ASP A 43 5.75 -9.53 7.53
CA ASP A 43 5.31 -10.42 8.61
C ASP A 43 5.35 -9.75 9.99
N LYS A 44 6.36 -8.90 10.22
CA LYS A 44 6.55 -8.21 11.50
C LYS A 44 7.42 -6.96 11.37
N ILE A 45 7.21 -6.03 12.30
CA ILE A 45 8.03 -4.83 12.48
C ILE A 45 8.87 -5.02 13.74
N VAL A 46 10.19 -4.93 13.62
CA VAL A 46 11.12 -5.01 14.75
C VAL A 46 11.87 -3.68 14.87
N ARG A 47 11.94 -3.13 16.09
CA ARG A 47 12.68 -1.90 16.35
C ARG A 47 14.17 -2.19 16.42
N SER A 48 14.96 -1.40 15.70
CA SER A 48 16.43 -1.44 15.71
C SER A 48 17.00 -0.03 15.80
N THR A 49 18.29 0.08 16.09
CA THR A 49 19.03 1.34 16.12
C THR A 49 20.27 1.21 15.25
N HIS A 50 20.62 2.27 14.52
CA HIS A 50 21.84 2.31 13.72
C HIS A 50 23.01 2.77 14.61
N GLY A 51 24.04 1.94 14.73
CA GLY A 51 25.24 2.18 15.56
C GLY A 51 26.26 3.09 14.90
N GLY A 52 25.82 4.20 14.32
CA GLY A 52 26.69 5.24 13.77
C GLY A 52 26.81 6.43 14.72
N THR A 53 27.85 7.23 14.53
CA THR A 53 28.07 8.49 15.28
C THR A 53 27.11 9.58 14.78
N CYS A 54 25.81 9.31 14.79
CA CYS A 54 24.77 10.26 14.45
C CYS A 54 24.07 10.74 15.73
N ARG A 55 23.78 12.04 15.81
CA ARG A 55 23.15 12.68 16.98
C ARG A 55 21.64 12.40 17.09
N CYS A 56 21.14 11.50 16.25
CA CYS A 56 19.71 11.22 16.05
C CYS A 56 19.13 10.22 17.05
N ARG A 57 19.91 9.74 18.04
CA ARG A 57 19.32 9.02 19.18
C ARG A 57 18.48 10.01 19.98
N GLY A 58 17.17 10.01 19.70
CA GLY A 58 16.19 10.70 20.53
C GLY A 58 16.33 10.26 21.98
N TYR A 59 16.22 11.22 22.90
CA TYR A 59 16.20 11.01 24.34
C TYR A 59 15.16 9.96 24.71
N THR A 60 15.58 8.71 24.89
CA THR A 60 14.73 7.68 25.47
C THR A 60 14.70 7.89 26.97
N SER A 61 13.59 8.43 27.47
CA SER A 61 13.30 8.52 28.91
C SER A 61 13.48 7.15 29.59
N PRO A 62 14.12 7.05 30.76
CA PRO A 62 14.27 5.79 31.45
C PRO A 62 12.90 5.29 31.92
N ARG A 63 12.52 4.06 31.53
CA ARG A 63 11.35 3.39 32.11
C ARG A 63 11.61 3.09 33.59
N PRO A 64 10.58 3.11 34.46
CA PRO A 64 10.72 2.64 35.83
C PRO A 64 11.09 1.16 35.83
N ARG A 65 12.04 0.75 36.69
CA ARG A 65 12.28 -0.66 37.00
C ARG A 65 11.08 -1.16 37.80
N ASP A 66 10.28 -2.04 37.22
CA ASP A 66 9.27 -2.76 37.97
C ASP A 66 9.95 -3.75 38.94
N GLY A 67 9.68 -3.54 40.23
CA GLY A 67 9.56 -4.58 41.26
C GLY A 67 10.74 -5.53 41.49
N ALA A 68 11.62 -5.17 42.43
CA ALA A 68 12.33 -6.14 43.24
C ALA A 68 11.62 -6.25 44.60
N THR A 69 10.90 -7.35 44.81
CA THR A 69 10.56 -7.96 46.11
C THR A 69 10.49 -9.45 45.92
#